data_AF-A0A1G2YJ36-F1
#
_entry.id   AF-A0A1G2YJ36-F1
#
_cell.length_a   1.000
_cell.length_b   1.000
_cell.length_c   1.000
_cell.angle_alpha   90.00
_cell.angle_beta   90.00
_cell.angle_gamma   90.00
#
_symmetry.space_group_name_H-M   'P 1'
#
loop_
_entity.id
_entity.type
_entity.pdbx_description
1 polymer ?
#
loop_
_entity_poly.entity_id
_entity_poly.type
_entity_poly.pdbx_seq_one_letter_code
_entity_poly.pdbx_strand_id
1 'polypeptide(L)'
;MSALTKKQLTVIDDLFETGGDESAIRQKHKIPQKLWSKWLADKDFADEIAARMESSKRHSQIILSKYVPFAAAKLVQLCESENQETSRKAVLDILNLQAGRKTQDTLQPELPTLDAQTASKLLAALAEENSPNLS
;
A
#
# COMPACT_ATOMS: atom_id res chain seq x y z
N MET A 1 -3.04 22.92 20.50
CA MET A 1 -1.90 22.27 19.81
C MET A 1 -0.83 22.06 20.87
N SER A 2 -0.77 20.88 21.48
CA SER A 2 0.34 20.59 22.38
C SER A 2 1.54 20.28 21.51
N ALA A 3 2.54 21.17 21.53
CA ALA A 3 3.73 20.98 20.73
C ALA A 3 4.57 19.85 21.35
N LEU A 4 5.01 18.90 20.51
CA LEU A 4 5.99 17.90 20.90
C LEU A 4 7.23 18.56 21.50
N THR A 5 7.70 18.01 22.61
CA THR A 5 8.93 18.52 23.23
C THR A 5 10.13 18.20 22.36
N LYS A 6 11.19 19.03 22.43
CA LYS A 6 12.45 18.75 21.73
C LYS A 6 12.99 17.35 22.04
N LYS A 7 12.84 16.90 23.29
CA LYS A 7 13.25 15.55 23.70
C LYS A 7 12.46 14.45 22.97
N GLN A 8 11.15 14.61 22.84
CA GLN A 8 10.31 13.65 22.11
C GLN A 8 10.69 13.59 20.63
N LEU A 9 10.95 14.74 20.00
CA LEU A 9 11.41 14.77 18.61
C LEU A 9 12.75 14.06 18.43
N THR A 10 13.75 14.33 19.28
CA THR A 10 15.04 13.63 19.24
C THR A 10 14.89 12.11 19.44
N VAL A 11 13.99 11.69 20.31
CA VAL A 11 13.70 10.28 20.55
C VAL A 11 13.07 9.62 19.32
N ILE A 12 12.15 10.33 18.63
CA ILE A 12 11.54 9.87 17.39
C ILE A 12 12.61 9.78 16.29
N ASP A 13 13.43 10.80 16.08
CA ASP A 13 14.48 10.77 15.06
C ASP A 13 15.45 9.60 15.29
N ASP A 14 15.93 9.42 16.52
CA ASP A 14 16.78 8.28 16.88
C ASP A 14 16.09 6.92 16.64
N LEU A 15 14.77 6.82 16.89
CA LEU A 15 14.00 5.59 16.66
C LEU A 15 14.02 5.19 15.18
N PHE A 16 13.91 6.16 14.27
CA PHE A 16 13.98 5.88 12.83
C PHE A 16 15.41 5.62 12.35
N GLU A 17 16.42 6.30 12.92
CA GLU A 17 17.83 6.05 12.58
C GLU A 17 18.33 4.67 13.03
N THR A 18 17.79 4.14 14.13
CA THR A 18 18.17 2.81 14.67
C THR A 18 17.33 1.66 14.13
N GLY A 19 16.44 1.93 13.16
CA GLY A 19 15.61 0.89 12.55
C GLY A 19 14.43 0.42 13.42
N GLY A 20 14.02 1.23 14.41
CA GLY A 20 12.82 0.97 15.21
C GLY A 20 13.05 0.16 16.49
N ASP A 21 14.28 0.04 16.99
CA ASP A 21 14.55 -0.65 18.26
C ASP A 21 14.11 0.20 19.47
N GLU A 22 12.84 0.07 19.86
CA GLU A 22 12.27 0.78 21.00
C GLU A 22 13.02 0.51 22.32
N SER A 23 13.58 -0.69 22.51
CA SER A 23 14.30 -1.05 23.73
C SER A 23 15.63 -0.29 23.81
N ALA A 24 16.39 -0.29 22.72
CA ALA A 24 17.64 0.46 22.62
C ALA A 24 17.42 1.96 22.81
N ILE A 25 16.37 2.52 22.19
CA ILE A 25 16.02 3.94 22.33
C ILE A 25 15.63 4.30 23.76
N ARG A 26 14.81 3.49 24.41
CA ARG A 26 14.46 3.71 25.81
C ARG A 26 15.68 3.68 26.72
N GLN A 27 16.62 2.76 26.49
CA GLN A 27 17.87 2.69 27.25
C GLN A 27 18.76 3.92 27.00
N LYS A 28 18.97 4.29 25.73
CA LYS A 28 19.75 5.47 25.30
C LYS A 28 19.24 6.76 25.95
N HIS A 29 17.93 6.97 25.96
CA HIS A 29 17.28 8.18 26.48
C HIS A 29 16.86 8.10 27.95
N LYS A 30 17.16 6.96 28.61
CA LYS A 30 16.78 6.66 30.00
C LYS A 30 15.27 6.88 30.25
N ILE A 31 14.44 6.39 29.33
CA ILE A 31 12.98 6.53 29.40
C ILE A 31 12.39 5.30 30.12
N PRO A 32 11.76 5.49 31.30
CA PRO A 32 11.06 4.41 31.97
C PRO A 32 9.91 3.88 31.11
N GLN A 33 9.63 2.57 31.17
CA GLN A 33 8.55 1.96 30.38
C GLN A 33 7.21 2.65 30.56
N LYS A 34 6.86 3.04 31.79
CA LYS A 34 5.60 3.76 32.09
C LYS A 34 5.50 5.09 31.34
N LEU A 35 6.60 5.83 31.22
CA LEU A 35 6.63 7.10 30.50
C LEU A 35 6.55 6.87 28.99
N TRP A 36 7.24 5.85 28.49
CA TRP A 36 7.16 5.46 27.08
C TRP A 36 5.74 5.08 26.67
N SER A 37 5.06 4.22 27.45
CA SER A 37 3.66 3.87 27.21
C SER A 37 2.73 5.09 27.27
N LYS A 38 3.02 6.06 28.15
CA LYS A 38 2.27 7.32 28.20
C LYS A 38 2.48 8.16 26.93
N TRP A 39 3.71 8.21 26.41
CA TRP A 39 3.99 8.92 25.15
C TRP A 39 3.34 8.22 23.96
N LEU A 40 3.37 6.89 23.89
CA LEU A 40 2.67 6.17 22.81
C LEU A 40 1.14 6.34 22.86
N ALA A 41 0.57 6.54 24.04
CA ALA A 41 -0.85 6.85 24.20
C ALA A 41 -1.18 8.34 23.98
N ASP A 42 -0.16 9.20 23.93
CA ASP A 42 -0.32 10.62 23.65
C ASP A 42 -0.52 10.80 22.14
N LYS A 43 -1.62 11.48 21.78
CA LYS A 43 -2.03 11.61 20.39
C LYS A 43 -0.97 12.31 19.54
N ASP A 44 -0.40 13.41 20.03
CA ASP A 44 0.54 14.22 19.24
C ASP A 44 1.84 13.43 18.97
N PHE A 45 2.31 12.65 19.95
CA PHE A 45 3.47 11.77 19.77
C PHE A 45 3.19 10.59 18.82
N ALA A 46 2.03 9.94 18.95
CA ALA A 46 1.63 8.86 18.07
C ALA A 46 1.43 9.34 16.61
N ASP A 47 0.79 10.49 16.42
CA ASP A 47 0.54 11.09 15.11
C ASP A 47 1.87 11.45 14.40
N GLU A 48 2.87 11.96 15.12
CA GLU A 48 4.19 12.25 14.55
C GLU A 48 4.92 10.97 14.12
N ILE A 49 4.90 9.91 14.92
CA ILE A 49 5.47 8.62 14.52
C ILE A 49 4.78 8.11 13.25
N ALA A 50 3.44 8.15 13.21
CA ALA A 50 2.68 7.73 12.04
C ALA A 50 3.02 8.58 10.80
N ALA A 51 3.13 9.90 10.96
CA ALA A 51 3.52 10.82 9.88
C ALA A 51 4.92 10.50 9.34
N ARG A 52 5.87 10.16 10.22
CA ARG A 52 7.24 9.79 9.86
C ARG A 52 7.27 8.43 9.13
N MET A 53 6.51 7.44 9.59
CA MET A 53 6.33 6.15 8.90
C MET A 53 5.77 6.35 7.50
N GLU A 54 4.71 7.14 7.37
CA GLU A 54 4.08 7.41 6.07
C GLU A 54 5.02 8.19 5.13
N SER A 55 5.84 9.10 5.66
CA SER A 55 6.87 9.78 4.87
C SER A 55 7.94 8.81 4.36
N SER A 56 8.44 7.91 5.21
CA SER A 56 9.41 6.87 4.82
C SER A 56 8.83 5.90 3.77
N LYS A 57 7.57 5.52 3.93
CA LYS A 57 6.84 4.70 2.95
C LYS A 57 6.72 5.39 1.60
N ARG A 58 6.29 6.66 1.57
CA ARG A 58 6.23 7.44 0.32
C ARG A 58 7.61 7.55 -0.33
N HIS A 59 8.66 7.82 0.46
CA HIS A 59 10.02 7.89 -0.05
C HIS A 59 10.47 6.56 -0.68
N SER A 60 10.21 5.44 0.00
CA SER A 60 10.49 4.10 -0.53
C SER A 60 9.71 3.82 -1.82
N GLN A 61 8.45 4.21 -1.90
CA GLN A 61 7.65 4.06 -3.12
C GLN A 61 8.17 4.90 -4.28
N ILE A 62 8.66 6.13 -4.03
CA ILE A 62 9.30 6.97 -5.04
C ILE A 62 10.59 6.31 -5.57
N ILE A 63 11.40 5.74 -4.68
CA ILE A 63 12.60 5.00 -5.09
C ILE A 63 12.19 3.79 -5.94
N LEU A 64 11.25 2.98 -5.46
CA LEU A 64 10.79 1.80 -6.19
C LEU A 64 10.20 2.18 -7.56
N SER A 65 9.38 3.21 -7.66
CA SER A 65 8.79 3.63 -8.94
C SER A 65 9.85 4.05 -9.95
N LYS A 66 10.97 4.63 -9.48
CA LYS A 66 12.12 4.96 -10.33
C LYS A 66 12.83 3.70 -10.85
N TYR A 67 12.99 2.66 -10.03
CA TYR A 67 13.78 1.48 -10.37
C TYR A 67 12.99 0.32 -10.99
N VAL A 68 11.68 0.24 -10.74
CA VAL A 68 10.79 -0.80 -11.30
C VAL A 68 10.89 -0.91 -12.83
N PRO A 69 10.89 0.19 -13.61
CA PRO A 69 11.07 0.11 -15.06
C PRO A 69 12.42 -0.51 -15.48
N PHE A 70 13.51 -0.17 -14.77
CA PHE A 70 14.83 -0.74 -15.03
C PHE A 70 14.88 -2.22 -14.69
N ALA A 71 14.29 -2.62 -13.56
CA ALA A 71 14.18 -4.03 -13.16
C ALA A 71 13.36 -4.83 -14.17
N ALA A 72 12.24 -4.29 -14.66
CA ALA A 72 11.42 -4.92 -15.69
C ALA A 72 12.21 -5.11 -17.00
N ALA A 73 12.95 -4.10 -17.46
CA ALA A 73 13.81 -4.22 -18.63
C ALA A 73 14.89 -5.30 -18.45
N LYS A 74 15.48 -5.40 -17.25
CA LYS A 74 16.45 -6.45 -16.92
C LYS A 74 15.83 -7.85 -16.90
N LEU A 75 14.62 -8.01 -16.37
CA LEU A 75 13.91 -9.29 -16.41
C LEU A 75 13.64 -9.74 -17.85
N VAL A 76 13.22 -8.82 -18.74
CA VAL A 76 13.04 -9.13 -20.16
C VAL A 76 14.34 -9.61 -20.80
N GLN A 77 15.48 -8.97 -20.50
CA GLN A 77 16.79 -9.43 -20.97
C GLN A 77 17.14 -10.83 -20.45
N LEU A 78 16.79 -11.16 -19.20
CA LEU A 78 17.05 -12.48 -18.62
C LEU A 78 16.20 -13.60 -19.23
N CYS A 79 15.04 -13.27 -19.83
CA CYS A 79 14.26 -14.26 -20.59
C CYS A 79 15.04 -14.84 -21.78
N GLU A 80 15.97 -14.07 -22.35
CA GLU A 80 16.81 -14.49 -23.47
C GLU A 80 18.11 -15.19 -23.03
N SER A 81 18.30 -15.42 -21.72
CA SER A 81 19.52 -16.05 -21.22
C SER A 81 19.61 -17.54 -21.62
N GLU A 82 20.82 -18.00 -21.93
CA GLU A 82 21.10 -19.41 -22.25
C GLU A 82 20.85 -20.37 -21.08
N ASN A 83 20.81 -19.84 -19.84
CA ASN A 83 20.46 -20.63 -18.66
C ASN A 83 18.93 -20.79 -18.58
N GLN A 84 18.46 -21.99 -18.86
CA GLN A 84 17.03 -22.33 -18.87
C GLN A 84 16.34 -22.02 -17.54
N GLU A 85 16.98 -22.25 -16.39
CA GLU A 85 16.37 -21.99 -15.09
C GLU A 85 16.26 -20.49 -14.82
N THR A 86 17.26 -19.70 -15.21
CA THR A 86 17.23 -18.24 -15.12
C THR A 86 16.15 -17.64 -16.02
N SER A 87 16.07 -18.08 -17.28
CA SER A 87 15.04 -17.65 -18.23
C SER A 87 13.64 -18.01 -17.72
N ARG A 88 13.42 -19.25 -17.28
CA ARG A 88 12.14 -19.71 -16.71
C ARG A 88 11.72 -18.86 -15.51
N LYS A 89 12.65 -18.55 -14.61
CA LYS A 89 12.38 -17.76 -13.42
C LYS A 89 12.06 -16.31 -13.77
N ALA A 90 12.78 -15.70 -14.71
CA ALA A 90 12.50 -14.36 -15.20
C ALA A 90 11.10 -14.24 -15.83
N VAL A 91 10.68 -15.24 -16.63
CA VAL A 91 9.33 -15.29 -17.20
C VAL A 91 8.26 -15.37 -16.09
N LEU A 92 8.46 -16.23 -15.09
CA LEU A 92 7.53 -16.34 -13.95
C LEU A 92 7.44 -15.04 -13.15
N ASP A 93 8.58 -14.38 -12.91
CA ASP A 93 8.61 -13.11 -12.18
C ASP A 93 7.84 -12.01 -12.94
N ILE A 94 7.96 -11.95 -14.28
CA ILE A 94 7.17 -11.02 -15.12
C ILE A 94 5.67 -11.31 -15.02
N LEU A 95 5.26 -12.59 -15.08
CA LEU A 95 3.85 -12.98 -14.97
C LEU A 95 3.27 -12.61 -13.59
N ASN A 96 4.05 -12.84 -12.51
CA ASN A 96 3.64 -12.52 -11.15
C ASN A 96 3.50 -11.01 -10.92
N LEU A 97 4.36 -10.18 -11.54
CA LEU A 97 4.25 -8.72 -11.49
C LEU A 97 2.93 -8.21 -12.11
N GLN A 98 2.43 -8.86 -13.17
CA GLN A 98 1.16 -8.51 -13.79
C GLN A 98 -0.05 -8.95 -12.96
N ALA A 99 0.04 -10.11 -12.29
CA ALA A 99 -1.01 -10.60 -11.41
C ALA A 99 -1.21 -9.72 -10.18
N GLY A 100 -0.13 -9.19 -9.59
CA GLY A 100 -0.17 -8.30 -8.42
C GLY A 100 -0.72 -6.89 -8.70
N ARG A 101 -0.72 -6.42 -9.96
CA ARG A 101 -1.33 -5.12 -10.32
C ARG A 101 -2.85 -5.13 -10.27
N LYS A 102 -3.50 -6.30 -10.42
CA LYS A 102 -4.96 -6.40 -10.47
C LYS A 102 -5.68 -6.01 -9.17
N THR A 103 -4.96 -5.91 -8.04
CA THR A 103 -5.55 -5.59 -6.73
C THR A 103 -5.51 -4.11 -6.36
N GLN A 104 -4.86 -3.23 -7.13
CA GLN A 104 -4.79 -1.79 -6.81
C GLN A 104 -5.65 -0.89 -7.70
N ASP A 105 -6.20 -1.41 -8.81
CA ASP A 105 -7.00 -0.61 -9.76
C ASP A 105 -8.52 -0.77 -9.59
N THR A 106 -8.99 -1.49 -8.57
CA THR A 106 -10.38 -1.39 -8.13
C THR A 106 -10.60 -0.13 -7.29
N LEU A 107 -10.41 1.05 -7.90
CA LEU A 107 -11.45 2.06 -7.76
C LEU A 107 -12.67 1.45 -8.44
N GLN A 108 -13.46 0.66 -7.71
CA GLN A 108 -14.81 0.35 -8.16
C GLN A 108 -15.45 1.71 -8.44
N PRO A 109 -15.89 1.99 -9.69
CA PRO A 109 -16.90 3.01 -9.84
C PRO A 109 -18.02 2.55 -8.91
N GLU A 110 -18.44 3.38 -7.96
CA GLU A 110 -19.71 3.16 -7.27
C GLU A 110 -20.76 3.09 -8.37
N LEU A 111 -21.07 1.87 -8.80
CA LEU A 111 -22.20 1.63 -9.68
C LEU A 111 -23.41 2.12 -8.87
N PRO A 112 -24.22 3.03 -9.42
CA PRO A 112 -25.41 3.49 -8.72
C PRO A 112 -26.22 2.24 -8.36
N THR A 113 -26.42 2.04 -7.07
CA THR A 113 -27.22 0.92 -6.56
C THR A 113 -28.66 1.18 -6.99
N LEU A 114 -29.04 0.61 -8.13
CA LEU A 114 -30.42 0.57 -8.56
C LEU A 114 -31.18 -0.24 -7.53
N ASP A 115 -32.26 0.32 -6.99
CA ASP A 115 -33.13 -0.44 -6.11
C ASP A 115 -33.67 -1.67 -6.89
N ALA A 116 -33.86 -2.79 -6.18
CA ALA A 116 -34.24 -4.07 -6.80
C ALA A 116 -35.56 -3.99 -7.59
N GLN A 117 -36.46 -3.09 -7.20
CA GLN A 117 -37.74 -2.83 -7.86
C GLN A 117 -37.54 -2.09 -9.19
N THR A 118 -36.61 -1.14 -9.24
CA THR A 118 -36.24 -0.41 -10.46
C THR A 118 -35.47 -1.30 -11.43
N ALA A 119 -34.55 -2.13 -10.94
CA ALA A 119 -33.85 -3.13 -11.77
C ALA A 119 -34.84 -4.14 -12.38
N SER A 120 -35.82 -4.60 -11.61
CA SER A 120 -36.83 -5.55 -12.09
C SER A 120 -37.72 -4.96 -13.18
N LYS A 121 -38.11 -3.68 -13.06
CA LYS A 121 -38.87 -2.97 -14.09
C LYS A 121 -38.08 -2.75 -15.39
N LEU A 122 -36.80 -2.41 -15.29
CA LEU A 122 -35.93 -2.24 -16.46
C LEU A 122 -35.70 -3.57 -17.19
N LEU A 123 -35.51 -4.67 -16.45
CA LEU A 123 -35.39 -6.01 -17.03
C LEU A 123 -36.70 -6.46 -17.70
N ALA A 124 -37.86 -6.16 -17.10
CA ALA A 124 -39.15 -6.45 -17.71
C ALA A 124 -39.37 -5.66 -19.01
N ALA A 125 -39.07 -4.37 -19.02
CA ALA A 125 -39.19 -3.53 -20.21
C ALA A 125 -38.26 -3.99 -21.35
N LEU A 126 -37.02 -4.37 -21.04
CA LEU A 126 -36.09 -4.94 -22.02
C LEU A 126 -36.53 -6.31 -22.56
N ALA A 127 -37.21 -7.11 -21.74
CA ALA A 127 -37.75 -8.41 -22.16
C ALA A 127 -38.97 -8.25 -23.09
N GLU A 128 -39.80 -7.22 -22.87
CA GLU A 128 -40.90 -6.88 -23.78
C GLU A 128 -40.40 -6.35 -25.12
N GLU A 129 -39.34 -5.54 -25.12
CA GLU A 129 -38.76 -4.97 -26.35
C GLU A 129 -38.02 -6.03 -27.20
N ASN A 130 -37.52 -7.10 -26.57
CA ASN A 130 -36.81 -8.20 -27.23
C ASN A 130 -37.68 -9.45 -27.45
N SER A 131 -38.99 -9.34 -27.25
CA SER A 131 -39.95 -10.36 -27.69
C SER A 131 -40.21 -10.13 -29.19
N PRO A 132 -39.68 -10.99 -30.09
CA PRO A 132 -39.90 -10.82 -31.52
C PRO A 132 -41.40 -10.92 -31.80
N ASN A 133 -41.94 -9.90 -32.48
CA ASN A 133 -43.21 -9.96 -33.20
C ASN A 133 -43.20 -11.23 -34.08
N LEU A 134 -43.80 -12.30 -33.58
CA LEU A 134 -44.18 -13.48 -34.34
C LEU A 134 -45.70 -13.55 -34.29
N SER A 135 -46.29 -12.95 -35.34
CA SER A 135 -47.68 -13.12 -35.83
C SER A 135 -48.76 -12.32 -35.12
#